data_AF-A0A3L8DAU8-F1
#
_entry.id   AF-A0A3L8DAU8-F1
#
_cell.length_a   1.000
_cell.length_b   1.000
_cell.length_c   1.000
_cell.angle_alpha   90.00
_cell.angle_beta   90.00
_cell.angle_gamma   90.00
#
_symmetry.space_group_name_H-M   'P 1'
#
loop_
_entity.id
_entity.type
_entity.pdbx_description
1 polymer ?
#
loop_
_entity_poly.entity_id
_entity_poly.type
_entity_poly.pdbx_seq_one_letter_code
_entity_poly.pdbx_strand_id
1 'polypeptide(L)'
;MGIFARPILQVPDSSKEKRTIRSQAKASNVLSQAHHVSRTKRGQAIGSLPGFRGCTIWMTGLSGAGKTSISFELEEDLVSRRIPAYSLDGDNVRTGLNRNLGFSKEDREENVRRVAEVARLFADAGIVVLCSFVSPFAADRRLAREIHEKADLPFFEVFVEASLQVCEARDVKGLYKKARQGIIRGFTGIDQTYDVPSEPDLVVNTENTTVRRSTDIIVDFLQRKQIIPRGLEQTVGELFVSEDRLEDLREEMRTLSALEIGEMDVQWLQVLAEGWATPLKGFMREDEYLQTQHFNCLNENGVRINQSIPIVLAVSTADKERCVDAAALVLKYRGKNLAVLRSPEFYRHRKEERCCRQFGTYDSRHPYVRMIRQSGDWLVGGDLQVTERIRWNDGLDHYRLTPNEIRTKCREIGADAVFAFQLRNPIHNGHALLMQDTRRRLLEERGFKKPVLLLHPLGGWTKDDDVPLSIRIRQHQAVLEEGVVHKDTILAIFPSPMCYAGPTEVQWHAKARMIAGANFYIVGRDPAGVPHPDKSATSDGNLYDVTHGARLLSMAPGLQDLEIVPFRVAAYDTKTKKMSFFEAKRQQDFVFISGTKMRNLAKNNENPPEGFMASKAWEIVAKYYQTAHTQSDGGE
;
A
#
# COMPACT_ATOMS: atom_id res chain seq x y z
N MET A 1 10.26 28.59 71.85
CA MET A 1 9.12 29.34 71.27
C MET A 1 8.82 28.72 69.91
N GLY A 2 7.91 27.74 69.84
CA GLY A 2 6.54 27.89 69.31
C GLY A 2 6.52 27.45 67.84
N ILE A 3 6.30 26.17 67.50
CA ILE A 3 5.03 25.42 67.41
C ILE A 3 3.91 26.21 66.69
N PHE A 4 3.59 25.79 65.45
CA PHE A 4 2.29 26.06 64.83
C PHE A 4 1.61 24.72 64.51
N ALA A 5 0.49 24.48 65.19
CA ALA A 5 -0.50 23.44 64.92
C ALA A 5 -1.70 24.05 64.17
N ARG A 6 -2.37 23.22 63.35
CA ARG A 6 -3.54 23.51 62.50
C ARG A 6 -4.83 23.80 63.31
N PRO A 7 -5.90 24.30 62.66
CA PRO A 7 -7.07 23.41 62.37
C PRO A 7 -7.74 23.68 60.99
N ILE A 8 -8.10 22.66 60.20
CA ILE A 8 -9.37 21.89 60.14
C ILE A 8 -10.62 22.72 59.80
N LEU A 9 -11.19 22.43 58.62
CA LEU A 9 -12.45 22.92 58.04
C LEU A 9 -13.66 22.60 58.94
N GLN A 10 -14.54 23.58 59.13
CA GLN A 10 -15.92 23.37 59.60
C GLN A 10 -16.88 23.31 58.40
N VAL A 11 -17.74 22.28 58.41
CA VAL A 11 -18.95 22.18 57.58
C VAL A 11 -20.14 22.51 58.46
N PRO A 12 -21.13 23.30 58.01
CA PRO A 12 -22.46 23.28 58.57
C PRO A 12 -23.43 22.53 57.66
N ASP A 13 -24.17 21.61 58.27
CA ASP A 13 -25.33 20.93 57.72
C ASP A 13 -26.62 21.71 58.08
N SER A 14 -27.53 21.87 57.13
CA SER A 14 -28.98 21.67 57.35
C SER A 14 -29.81 22.02 56.14
N SER A 15 -30.72 21.10 55.86
CA SER A 15 -31.79 21.08 54.87
C SER A 15 -32.76 22.24 54.97
N LYS A 16 -33.19 22.76 53.80
CA LYS A 16 -34.56 23.26 53.53
C LYS A 16 -34.79 23.33 52.01
N GLU A 17 -35.76 22.55 51.54
CA GLU A 17 -36.32 22.61 50.20
C GLU A 17 -36.86 24.01 49.88
N LYS A 18 -36.43 24.60 48.76
CA LYS A 18 -37.24 25.51 47.94
C LYS A 18 -36.85 25.36 46.46
N ARG A 19 -37.77 24.81 45.66
CA ARG A 19 -37.84 24.99 44.19
C ARG A 19 -37.87 26.49 43.87
N THR A 20 -36.93 27.04 43.11
CA THR A 20 -37.21 27.95 41.96
C THR A 20 -35.93 28.34 41.18
N ILE A 21 -36.04 28.24 39.85
CA ILE A 21 -35.29 28.93 38.77
C ILE A 21 -33.75 28.79 38.75
N ARG A 22 -33.25 27.85 37.93
CA ARG A 22 -31.87 27.95 37.41
C ARG A 22 -31.79 29.18 36.51
N SER A 23 -31.31 30.30 37.02
CA SER A 23 -30.82 31.39 36.19
C SER A 23 -29.68 30.85 35.33
N GLN A 24 -29.71 31.14 34.02
CA GLN A 24 -28.56 30.93 33.14
C GLN A 24 -27.48 31.94 33.53
N ALA A 25 -26.73 31.67 34.59
CA ALA A 25 -25.49 32.37 34.88
C ALA A 25 -24.48 31.98 33.80
N LYS A 26 -24.36 32.80 32.75
CA LYS A 26 -23.25 32.70 31.78
C LYS A 26 -21.98 33.12 32.49
N ALA A 27 -20.92 32.30 32.38
CA ALA A 27 -19.61 32.66 32.92
C ALA A 27 -19.10 33.92 32.20
N SER A 28 -19.05 35.06 32.91
CA SER A 28 -18.68 36.36 32.35
C SER A 28 -17.18 36.55 32.13
N ASN A 29 -16.35 35.61 32.63
CA ASN A 29 -14.91 35.74 32.72
C ASN A 29 -14.16 34.67 31.91
N VAL A 30 -14.72 34.19 30.79
CA VAL A 30 -14.08 33.20 29.91
C VAL A 30 -13.58 33.90 28.64
N LEU A 31 -12.25 33.98 28.49
CA LEU A 31 -11.61 34.45 27.26
C LEU A 31 -11.31 33.24 26.36
N SER A 32 -11.60 33.35 25.06
CA SER A 32 -11.22 32.33 24.09
C SER A 32 -9.70 32.32 23.93
N GLN A 33 -9.05 31.21 24.29
CA GLN A 33 -7.62 31.04 24.08
C GLN A 33 -7.38 30.28 22.78
N ALA A 34 -6.68 30.90 21.83
CA ALA A 34 -6.27 30.22 20.61
C ALA A 34 -5.21 29.16 20.93
N HIS A 35 -5.30 27.99 20.30
CA HIS A 35 -4.28 26.95 20.44
C HIS A 35 -2.95 27.42 19.86
N HIS A 36 -1.85 27.23 20.59
CA HIS A 36 -0.49 27.56 20.13
C HIS A 36 -0.03 26.71 18.91
N VAL A 37 -0.62 25.52 18.73
CA VAL A 37 -0.32 24.62 17.61
C VAL A 37 -1.51 24.62 16.64
N SER A 38 -1.26 25.02 15.39
CA SER A 38 -2.28 25.09 14.34
C SER A 38 -2.86 23.71 14.00
N ARG A 39 -4.09 23.70 13.47
CA ARG A 39 -4.73 22.48 12.93
C ARG A 39 -3.85 21.77 11.91
N THR A 40 -3.21 22.52 11.01
CA THR A 40 -2.26 21.97 10.03
C THR A 40 -1.14 21.19 10.69
N LYS A 41 -0.49 21.77 11.71
CA LYS A 41 0.63 21.13 12.43
C LYS A 41 0.17 19.95 13.28
N ARG A 42 -1.02 20.03 13.89
CA ARG A 42 -1.62 18.89 14.60
C ARG A 42 -2.01 17.75 13.66
N GLY A 43 -2.59 18.08 12.50
CA GLY A 43 -2.94 17.12 11.45
C GLY A 43 -1.72 16.39 10.88
N GLN A 44 -0.57 17.05 10.77
CA GLN A 44 0.69 16.40 10.38
C GLN A 44 1.20 15.37 11.41
N ALA A 45 0.85 15.54 12.69
CA ALA A 45 1.28 14.64 13.77
C ALA A 45 0.28 13.51 14.06
N ILE A 46 -0.92 13.56 13.47
CA ILE A 46 -2.03 12.64 13.76
C ILE A 46 -2.30 11.75 12.54
N GLY A 47 -2.05 10.46 12.71
CA GLY A 47 -2.11 9.47 11.64
C GLY A 47 -0.85 9.49 10.76
N SER A 48 -0.92 8.76 9.64
CA SER A 48 0.23 8.62 8.71
C SER A 48 0.11 9.43 7.42
N LEU A 49 -1.06 10.04 7.20
CA LEU A 49 -1.37 10.76 5.97
C LEU A 49 -1.33 12.26 6.23
N PRO A 50 -0.65 13.06 5.38
CA PRO A 50 -0.53 14.49 5.57
C PRO A 50 -1.88 15.20 5.47
N GLY A 51 -1.98 16.34 6.17
CA GLY A 51 -3.14 17.23 6.13
C GLY A 51 -4.09 17.08 7.32
N PHE A 52 -4.76 18.18 7.66
CA PHE A 52 -5.82 18.18 8.66
C PHE A 52 -7.13 17.67 8.02
N ARG A 53 -7.76 16.68 8.64
CA ARG A 53 -9.01 16.07 8.16
C ARG A 53 -10.07 15.87 9.24
N GLY A 54 -9.89 16.58 10.36
CA GLY A 54 -10.84 16.51 11.46
C GLY A 54 -12.21 17.00 11.03
N CYS A 55 -13.22 16.17 11.21
CA CYS A 55 -14.59 16.45 10.81
C CYS A 55 -15.56 15.57 11.59
N THR A 56 -16.85 15.90 11.50
CA THR A 56 -17.92 15.12 12.13
C THR A 56 -18.88 14.57 11.07
N ILE A 57 -19.08 13.26 11.11
CA ILE A 57 -20.10 12.54 10.33
C ILE A 57 -21.27 12.26 11.27
N TRP A 58 -22.34 13.02 11.10
CA TRP A 58 -23.52 12.96 11.95
C TRP A 58 -24.60 12.09 11.32
N MET A 59 -24.67 10.82 11.73
CA MET A 59 -25.68 9.88 11.27
C MET A 59 -26.97 10.05 12.07
N THR A 60 -28.06 10.37 11.38
CA THR A 60 -29.42 10.51 11.93
C THR A 60 -30.39 9.55 11.26
N GLY A 61 -31.44 9.12 11.98
CA GLY A 61 -32.46 8.20 11.46
C GLY A 61 -33.19 7.45 12.57
N LEU A 62 -34.25 6.72 12.22
CA LEU A 62 -35.03 5.93 13.17
C LEU A 62 -34.19 4.86 13.90
N SER A 63 -34.66 4.40 15.07
CA SER A 63 -34.05 3.25 15.74
C SER A 63 -34.07 2.03 14.80
N GLY A 64 -33.00 1.23 14.76
CA GLY A 64 -32.93 0.08 13.83
C GLY A 64 -32.69 0.43 12.35
N ALA A 65 -32.52 1.70 11.99
CA ALA A 65 -32.23 2.10 10.61
C ALA A 65 -30.82 1.71 10.12
N GLY A 66 -29.88 1.35 11.00
CA GLY A 66 -28.54 0.86 10.62
C GLY A 66 -27.35 1.76 11.00
N LYS A 67 -27.58 2.92 11.64
CA LYS A 67 -26.54 3.89 12.04
C LYS A 67 -25.33 3.26 12.76
N THR A 68 -25.56 2.50 13.82
CA THR A 68 -24.49 1.88 14.62
C THR A 68 -23.66 0.88 13.80
N SER A 69 -24.32 0.06 12.98
CA SER A 69 -23.63 -0.92 12.11
C SER A 69 -22.75 -0.23 11.07
N ILE A 70 -23.27 0.81 10.40
CA ILE A 70 -22.51 1.60 9.43
C ILE A 70 -21.35 2.32 10.12
N SER A 71 -21.57 2.86 11.32
CA SER A 71 -20.53 3.55 12.09
C SER A 71 -19.34 2.65 12.41
N PHE A 72 -19.57 1.39 12.79
CA PHE A 72 -18.48 0.48 13.12
C PHE A 72 -17.71 0.03 11.87
N GLU A 73 -18.41 -0.32 10.78
CA GLU A 73 -17.76 -0.66 9.51
C GLU A 73 -16.94 0.51 8.96
N LEU A 74 -17.48 1.74 9.03
CA LEU A 74 -16.79 2.94 8.58
C LEU A 74 -15.58 3.29 9.48
N GLU A 75 -15.68 3.06 10.79
CA GLU A 75 -14.53 3.20 11.70
C GLU A 75 -13.41 2.22 11.32
N GLU A 76 -13.74 0.96 11.04
CA GLU A 76 -12.78 -0.06 10.59
C GLU A 76 -12.14 0.33 9.24
N ASP A 77 -12.93 0.76 8.25
CA ASP A 77 -12.44 1.21 6.95
C ASP A 77 -11.47 2.40 7.09
N LEU A 78 -11.84 3.44 7.85
CA LEU A 78 -10.99 4.62 8.07
C LEU A 78 -9.68 4.25 8.79
N VAL A 79 -9.75 3.42 9.84
CA VAL A 79 -8.57 2.99 10.59
C VAL A 79 -7.66 2.13 9.71
N SER A 80 -8.20 1.24 8.88
CA SER A 80 -7.42 0.44 7.92
C SER A 80 -6.68 1.32 6.90
N ARG A 81 -7.26 2.48 6.56
CA ARG A 81 -6.65 3.52 5.72
C ARG A 81 -5.72 4.47 6.48
N ARG A 82 -5.40 4.16 7.75
CA ARG A 82 -4.60 4.98 8.66
C ARG A 82 -5.14 6.39 8.87
N ILE A 83 -6.47 6.56 8.78
CA ILE A 83 -7.21 7.77 9.15
C ILE A 83 -7.76 7.55 10.57
N PRO A 84 -7.29 8.30 11.58
CA PRO A 84 -7.84 8.21 12.93
C PRO A 84 -9.33 8.59 12.95
N ALA A 85 -10.15 7.66 13.42
CA ALA A 85 -11.59 7.84 13.59
C ALA A 85 -12.03 7.46 15.01
N TYR A 86 -13.16 7.99 15.46
CA TYR A 86 -13.74 7.63 16.75
C TYR A 86 -15.26 7.69 16.73
N SER A 87 -15.90 6.60 17.16
CA SER A 87 -17.36 6.49 17.22
C SER A 87 -17.95 6.99 18.54
N LEU A 88 -18.90 7.93 18.45
CA LEU A 88 -19.77 8.38 19.53
C LEU A 88 -21.17 7.80 19.31
N ASP A 89 -21.56 6.84 20.16
CA ASP A 89 -22.90 6.24 20.20
C ASP A 89 -23.64 6.66 21.48
N GLY A 90 -24.97 6.66 21.41
CA GLY A 90 -25.86 6.84 22.55
C GLY A 90 -25.56 5.90 23.72
N ASP A 91 -25.10 4.67 23.45
CA ASP A 91 -24.75 3.71 24.52
C ASP A 91 -23.44 4.09 25.23
N ASN A 92 -22.44 4.59 24.49
CA ASN A 92 -21.14 5.01 25.03
C ASN A 92 -21.26 6.32 25.83
N VAL A 93 -21.98 7.31 25.29
CA VAL A 93 -22.06 8.63 25.92
C VAL A 93 -23.02 8.63 27.11
N ARG A 94 -24.11 7.84 27.09
CA ARG A 94 -25.10 7.80 28.19
C ARG A 94 -24.62 7.09 29.44
N THR A 95 -23.64 6.20 29.35
CA THR A 95 -23.06 5.56 30.55
C THR A 95 -22.03 6.45 31.23
N GLY A 96 -21.45 7.42 30.51
CA GLY A 96 -20.46 8.38 31.01
C GLY A 96 -20.95 9.82 31.08
N LEU A 97 -20.60 10.62 30.07
CA LEU A 97 -20.82 12.07 30.02
C LEU A 97 -22.30 12.49 30.20
N ASN A 98 -23.22 11.69 29.69
CA ASN A 98 -24.66 11.98 29.70
C ASN A 98 -25.44 11.11 30.69
N ARG A 99 -24.77 10.47 31.66
CA ARG A 99 -25.42 9.60 32.66
C ARG A 99 -26.47 10.29 33.53
N ASN A 100 -26.42 11.62 33.62
CA ASN A 100 -27.35 12.43 34.39
C ASN A 100 -28.57 12.91 33.59
N LEU A 101 -28.69 12.55 32.31
CA LEU A 101 -29.78 12.98 31.44
C LEU A 101 -30.82 11.86 31.31
N GLY A 102 -32.09 12.20 31.50
CA GLY A 102 -33.23 11.33 31.25
C GLY A 102 -33.69 11.38 29.80
N PHE A 103 -35.01 11.21 29.60
CA PHE A 103 -35.64 11.17 28.28
C PHE A 103 -36.65 12.30 28.04
N SER A 104 -36.68 13.33 28.90
CA SER A 104 -37.46 14.55 28.67
C SER A 104 -36.99 15.27 27.41
N LYS A 105 -37.77 16.24 26.92
CA LYS A 105 -37.39 17.02 25.74
C LYS A 105 -36.09 17.79 26.01
N GLU A 106 -35.99 18.43 27.17
CA GLU A 106 -34.85 19.23 27.60
C GLU A 106 -33.59 18.36 27.78
N ASP A 107 -33.73 17.16 28.33
CA ASP A 107 -32.60 16.23 28.50
C ASP A 107 -32.11 15.68 27.16
N ARG A 108 -33.01 15.51 26.18
CA ARG A 108 -32.64 15.09 24.81
C ARG A 108 -31.92 16.19 24.06
N GLU A 109 -32.38 17.43 24.19
CA GLU A 109 -31.73 18.62 23.63
C GLU A 109 -30.31 18.77 24.21
N GLU A 110 -30.18 18.69 25.54
CA GLU A 110 -28.88 18.75 26.21
C GLU A 110 -27.98 17.57 25.85
N ASN A 111 -28.54 16.37 25.66
CA ASN A 111 -27.79 15.21 25.20
C ASN A 111 -27.17 15.46 23.82
N VAL A 112 -27.95 15.97 22.86
CA VAL A 112 -27.44 16.29 21.52
C VAL A 112 -26.42 17.43 21.59
N ARG A 113 -26.68 18.49 22.36
CA ARG A 113 -25.75 19.61 22.52
C ARG A 113 -24.39 19.16 23.07
N ARG A 114 -24.37 18.32 24.13
CA ARG A 114 -23.12 17.80 24.70
C ARG A 114 -22.34 16.94 23.71
N VAL A 115 -23.03 16.05 22.99
CA VAL A 115 -22.41 15.21 21.96
C VAL A 115 -21.83 16.09 20.85
N ALA A 116 -22.55 17.12 20.40
CA ALA A 116 -22.06 18.02 19.36
C ALA A 116 -20.80 18.78 19.79
N GLU A 117 -20.73 19.27 21.03
CA GLU A 117 -19.52 19.93 21.55
C GLU A 117 -18.34 18.96 21.67
N VAL A 118 -18.58 17.72 22.09
CA VAL A 118 -17.51 16.69 22.14
C VAL A 118 -17.05 16.34 20.73
N ALA A 119 -17.97 16.11 19.80
CA ALA A 119 -17.63 15.84 18.40
C ALA A 119 -16.79 16.97 17.80
N ARG A 120 -17.15 18.23 18.09
CA ARG A 120 -16.38 19.41 17.70
C ARG A 120 -14.96 19.40 18.28
N LEU A 121 -14.77 18.98 19.53
CA LEU A 121 -13.44 18.90 20.15
C LEU A 121 -12.56 17.82 19.51
N PHE A 122 -13.12 16.65 19.21
CA PHE A 122 -12.40 15.58 18.52
C PHE A 122 -12.10 15.94 17.05
N ALA A 123 -13.07 16.54 16.35
CA ALA A 123 -12.87 17.07 15.02
C ALA A 123 -11.79 18.17 15.04
N ASP A 124 -11.83 19.10 15.99
CA ASP A 124 -10.76 20.09 16.14
C ASP A 124 -9.41 19.43 16.37
N ALA A 125 -9.34 18.32 17.12
CA ALA A 125 -8.12 17.56 17.34
C ALA A 125 -7.56 16.90 16.06
N GLY A 126 -8.35 16.76 14.99
CA GLY A 126 -7.93 16.15 13.72
C GLY A 126 -8.47 14.74 13.47
N ILE A 127 -9.43 14.29 14.29
CA ILE A 127 -10.03 12.96 14.23
C ILE A 127 -11.34 13.02 13.43
N VAL A 128 -11.64 11.97 12.65
CA VAL A 128 -12.95 11.80 12.01
C VAL A 128 -13.94 11.23 13.03
N VAL A 129 -14.92 12.01 13.44
CA VAL A 129 -15.88 11.62 14.47
C VAL A 129 -17.13 11.03 13.84
N LEU A 130 -17.53 9.84 14.27
CA LEU A 130 -18.73 9.16 13.78
C LEU A 130 -19.82 9.23 14.85
N CYS A 131 -20.81 10.09 14.67
CA CYS A 131 -21.91 10.24 15.62
C CYS A 131 -23.12 9.42 15.18
N SER A 132 -23.54 8.43 15.97
CA SER A 132 -24.63 7.50 15.63
C SER A 132 -25.88 7.69 16.50
N PHE A 133 -26.57 8.83 16.36
CA PHE A 133 -27.70 9.20 17.23
C PHE A 133 -29.03 9.28 16.49
N VAL A 134 -30.14 8.94 17.15
CA VAL A 134 -31.48 9.14 16.56
C VAL A 134 -31.71 10.61 16.20
N SER A 135 -31.31 11.55 17.07
CA SER A 135 -31.37 13.02 16.83
C SER A 135 -32.62 13.48 16.07
N PRO A 136 -33.83 13.26 16.64
CA PRO A 136 -35.09 13.28 15.91
C PRO A 136 -35.54 14.68 15.47
N PHE A 137 -35.09 15.72 16.16
CA PHE A 137 -35.56 17.08 15.92
C PHE A 137 -34.60 17.85 15.00
N ALA A 138 -35.15 18.54 14.00
CA ALA A 138 -34.34 19.31 13.07
C ALA A 138 -33.56 20.45 13.76
N ALA A 139 -34.12 21.04 14.81
CA ALA A 139 -33.47 22.09 15.58
C ALA A 139 -32.17 21.62 16.25
N ASP A 140 -32.15 20.41 16.80
CA ASP A 140 -30.97 19.86 17.49
C ASP A 140 -29.84 19.54 16.50
N ARG A 141 -30.19 19.02 15.31
CA ARG A 141 -29.21 18.75 14.24
C ARG A 141 -28.64 20.04 13.66
N ARG A 142 -29.47 21.07 13.47
CA ARG A 142 -29.01 22.41 13.08
C ARG A 142 -28.06 23.01 14.12
N LEU A 143 -28.39 22.90 15.41
CA LEU A 143 -27.50 23.34 16.48
C LEU A 143 -26.14 22.62 16.41
N ALA A 144 -26.13 21.30 16.20
CA ALA A 144 -24.90 20.54 16.07
C ALA A 144 -24.06 21.00 14.86
N ARG A 145 -24.68 21.28 13.72
CA ARG A 145 -24.04 21.85 12.53
C ARG A 145 -23.45 23.23 12.82
N GLU A 146 -24.23 24.14 13.40
CA GLU A 146 -23.79 25.50 13.74
C GLU A 146 -22.58 25.51 14.69
N ILE A 147 -22.51 24.59 15.65
CA ILE A 147 -21.36 24.46 16.56
C ILE A 147 -20.06 24.18 15.79
N HIS A 148 -20.13 23.38 14.73
CA HIS A 148 -18.98 23.03 13.90
C HIS A 148 -18.63 24.14 12.91
N GLU A 149 -19.63 24.72 12.24
CA GLU A 149 -19.44 25.81 11.28
C GLU A 149 -18.84 27.05 11.95
N LYS A 150 -19.28 27.41 13.16
CA LYS A 150 -18.69 28.51 13.95
C LYS A 150 -17.22 28.26 14.31
N ALA A 151 -16.79 27.00 14.32
CA ALA A 151 -15.42 26.60 14.55
C ALA A 151 -14.65 26.32 13.26
N ASP A 152 -15.21 26.59 12.08
CA ASP A 152 -14.60 26.28 10.77
C ASP A 152 -14.20 24.80 10.66
N LEU A 153 -15.09 23.90 11.08
CA LEU A 153 -14.90 22.45 11.01
C LEU A 153 -15.97 21.83 10.11
N PRO A 154 -15.59 20.89 9.20
CA PRO A 154 -16.56 20.19 8.37
C PRO A 154 -17.53 19.35 9.21
N PHE A 155 -18.82 19.49 8.90
CA PHE A 155 -19.91 18.72 9.48
C PHE A 155 -20.76 18.15 8.35
N PHE A 156 -20.99 16.84 8.37
CA PHE A 156 -21.76 16.14 7.36
C PHE A 156 -22.95 15.44 8.00
N GLU A 157 -24.16 15.89 7.69
CA GLU A 157 -25.40 15.23 8.11
C GLU A 157 -25.73 14.09 7.16
N VAL A 158 -25.62 12.86 7.66
CA VAL A 158 -25.92 11.63 6.91
C VAL A 158 -27.26 11.10 7.38
N PHE A 159 -28.28 11.17 6.52
CA PHE A 159 -29.58 10.60 6.79
C PHE A 159 -29.57 9.10 6.45
N VAL A 160 -29.63 8.26 7.50
CA VAL A 160 -29.75 6.81 7.37
C VAL A 160 -31.23 6.46 7.28
N GLU A 161 -31.68 6.30 6.04
CA GLU A 161 -33.09 6.13 5.67
C GLU A 161 -33.50 4.66 5.73
N ALA A 162 -34.58 4.40 6.48
CA ALA A 162 -35.35 3.16 6.46
C ALA A 162 -36.77 3.47 6.91
N SER A 163 -37.77 2.79 6.34
CA SER A 163 -39.16 2.92 6.77
C SER A 163 -39.34 2.44 8.20
N LEU A 164 -40.33 3.01 8.88
CA LEU A 164 -40.72 2.58 10.21
C LEU A 164 -41.04 1.07 10.24
N GLN A 165 -41.67 0.56 9.20
CA GLN A 165 -42.03 -0.86 9.07
C GLN A 165 -40.78 -1.76 9.08
N VAL A 166 -39.75 -1.40 8.30
CA VAL A 166 -38.48 -2.13 8.28
C VAL A 166 -37.74 -2.01 9.61
N CYS A 167 -37.73 -0.82 10.22
CA CYS A 167 -37.15 -0.60 11.55
C CYS A 167 -37.85 -1.43 12.64
N GLU A 168 -39.18 -1.48 12.64
CA GLU A 168 -40.00 -2.31 13.53
C GLU A 168 -39.78 -3.81 13.28
N ALA A 169 -39.65 -4.23 12.03
CA ALA A 169 -39.38 -5.63 11.69
C ALA A 169 -37.99 -6.08 12.19
N ARG A 170 -36.99 -5.20 12.13
CA ARG A 170 -35.64 -5.47 12.61
C ARG A 170 -35.56 -5.56 14.14
N ASP A 171 -36.31 -4.69 14.85
CA ASP A 171 -36.35 -4.50 16.31
C ASP A 171 -35.10 -4.98 17.09
N VAL A 172 -33.92 -4.54 16.66
CA VAL A 172 -32.62 -5.10 17.07
C VAL A 172 -32.42 -5.11 18.59
N LYS A 173 -33.02 -4.13 19.29
CA LYS A 173 -32.92 -3.96 20.75
C LYS A 173 -34.23 -4.30 21.49
N GLY A 174 -35.26 -4.81 20.79
CA GLY A 174 -36.58 -5.09 21.37
C GLY A 174 -37.33 -3.84 21.86
N LEU A 175 -36.99 -2.66 21.34
CA LEU A 175 -37.51 -1.37 21.81
C LEU A 175 -38.84 -1.02 21.15
N TYR A 176 -39.05 -1.40 19.89
CA TYR A 176 -40.31 -1.16 19.20
C TYR A 176 -41.44 -1.97 19.82
N LYS A 177 -41.21 -3.25 20.12
CA LYS A 177 -42.17 -4.08 20.85
C LYS A 177 -42.56 -3.46 22.20
N LYS A 178 -41.59 -2.95 22.96
CA LYS A 178 -41.84 -2.30 24.26
C LYS A 178 -42.57 -0.97 24.12
N ALA A 179 -42.29 -0.19 23.07
CA ALA A 179 -43.00 1.05 22.77
C ALA A 179 -44.47 0.79 22.39
N ARG A 180 -44.73 -0.18 21.51
CA ARG A 180 -46.10 -0.61 21.13
C ARG A 180 -46.92 -1.14 22.32
N GLN A 181 -46.25 -1.69 23.33
CA GLN A 181 -46.86 -2.12 24.60
C GLN A 181 -47.07 -0.96 25.61
N GLY A 182 -46.69 0.27 25.28
CA GLY A 182 -46.80 1.44 26.16
C GLY A 182 -45.79 1.49 27.31
N ILE A 183 -44.80 0.58 27.33
CA ILE A 183 -43.75 0.50 28.35
C ILE A 183 -42.75 1.65 28.18
N ILE A 184 -42.44 2.01 26.93
CA ILE A 184 -41.56 3.14 26.59
C ILE A 184 -42.42 4.23 25.95
N ARG A 185 -42.56 5.37 26.64
CA ARG A 185 -43.29 6.53 26.12
C ARG A 185 -42.36 7.51 25.41
N GLY A 186 -42.88 8.23 24.41
CA GLY A 186 -42.10 9.20 23.64
C GLY A 186 -41.02 8.55 22.77
N PHE A 187 -41.31 7.35 22.25
CA PHE A 187 -40.42 6.65 21.34
C PHE A 187 -40.55 7.21 19.92
N THR A 188 -39.42 7.62 19.35
CA THR A 188 -39.36 8.25 18.02
C THR A 188 -39.84 7.28 16.93
N GLY A 189 -40.79 7.73 16.11
CA GLY A 189 -41.46 6.94 15.08
C GLY A 189 -42.75 6.26 15.54
N ILE A 190 -43.05 6.22 16.85
CA ILE A 190 -44.29 5.68 17.41
C ILE A 190 -45.13 6.81 18.02
N ASP A 191 -44.73 7.29 19.20
CA ASP A 191 -45.46 8.33 19.95
C ASP A 191 -44.79 9.71 19.85
N GLN A 192 -43.61 9.77 19.23
CA GLN A 192 -42.87 10.99 18.97
C GLN A 192 -42.50 11.09 17.48
N THR A 193 -42.64 12.28 16.90
CA THR A 193 -42.27 12.54 15.51
C THR A 193 -40.76 12.46 15.28
N TYR A 194 -40.39 12.09 14.05
CA TYR A 194 -39.04 12.21 13.53
C TYR A 194 -39.06 13.25 12.41
N ASP A 195 -38.34 14.34 12.58
CA ASP A 195 -38.22 15.37 11.55
C ASP A 195 -37.20 14.87 10.53
N VAL A 196 -37.69 14.38 9.39
CA VAL A 196 -36.83 13.94 8.28
C VAL A 196 -35.94 15.12 7.82
N PRO A 197 -34.61 14.95 7.70
CA PRO A 197 -33.74 15.99 7.17
C PRO A 197 -34.20 16.44 5.78
N SER A 198 -34.45 17.74 5.60
CA SER A 198 -34.85 18.30 4.30
C SER A 198 -33.66 18.47 3.35
N GLU A 199 -32.47 18.76 3.89
CA GLU A 199 -31.24 19.02 3.14
C GLU A 199 -30.05 18.29 3.79
N PRO A 200 -30.07 16.95 3.89
CA PRO A 200 -28.91 16.21 4.38
C PRO A 200 -27.76 16.29 3.37
N ASP A 201 -26.52 16.25 3.85
CA ASP A 201 -25.33 16.20 2.99
C ASP A 201 -25.25 14.88 2.20
N LEU A 202 -25.83 13.81 2.75
CA LEU A 202 -25.90 12.48 2.14
C LEU A 202 -27.13 11.70 2.65
N VAL A 203 -27.81 10.99 1.76
CA VAL A 203 -28.85 10.01 2.11
C VAL A 203 -28.32 8.60 1.86
N VAL A 204 -28.49 7.71 2.83
CA VAL A 204 -28.10 6.30 2.75
C VAL A 204 -29.33 5.44 3.06
N ASN A 205 -29.96 4.90 2.00
CA ASN A 205 -31.11 4.01 2.15
C ASN A 205 -30.65 2.59 2.48
N THR A 206 -31.09 2.06 3.63
CA THR A 206 -30.65 0.75 4.15
C THR A 206 -31.68 -0.37 3.96
N GLU A 207 -32.82 -0.12 3.31
CA GLU A 207 -33.83 -1.16 3.13
C GLU A 207 -33.37 -2.26 2.17
N ASN A 208 -32.67 -1.87 1.11
CA ASN A 208 -32.24 -2.76 0.02
C ASN A 208 -30.73 -2.76 -0.18
N THR A 209 -29.95 -2.37 0.83
CA THR A 209 -28.48 -2.32 0.75
C THR A 209 -27.84 -3.02 1.94
N THR A 210 -26.65 -3.56 1.72
CA THR A 210 -25.85 -4.15 2.79
C THR A 210 -25.13 -3.05 3.58
N VAL A 211 -24.65 -3.39 4.79
CA VAL A 211 -23.83 -2.48 5.61
C VAL A 211 -22.60 -2.03 4.82
N ARG A 212 -21.87 -2.97 4.20
CA ARG A 212 -20.71 -2.67 3.36
C ARG A 212 -21.02 -1.69 2.25
N ARG A 213 -22.10 -1.93 1.48
CA ARG A 213 -22.48 -1.02 0.38
C ARG A 213 -22.89 0.36 0.89
N SER A 214 -23.54 0.42 2.05
CA SER A 214 -23.88 1.67 2.72
C SER A 214 -22.62 2.44 3.15
N THR A 215 -21.62 1.74 3.68
CA THR A 215 -20.31 2.31 4.03
C THR A 215 -19.57 2.84 2.81
N ASP A 216 -19.54 2.08 1.70
CA ASP A 216 -18.90 2.52 0.45
C ASP A 216 -19.45 3.87 -0.04
N ILE A 217 -20.77 4.06 0.05
CA ILE A 217 -21.43 5.32 -0.34
C ILE A 217 -20.93 6.50 0.50
N ILE A 218 -20.72 6.29 1.80
CA ILE A 218 -20.18 7.32 2.70
C ILE A 218 -18.70 7.57 2.39
N VAL A 219 -17.92 6.52 2.15
CA VAL A 219 -16.50 6.62 1.75
C VAL A 219 -16.36 7.45 0.47
N ASP A 220 -17.14 7.15 -0.57
CA ASP A 220 -17.16 7.90 -1.83
C ASP A 220 -17.53 9.38 -1.63
N PHE A 221 -18.46 9.64 -0.71
CA PHE A 221 -18.82 11.00 -0.32
C PHE A 221 -17.66 11.73 0.38
N LEU A 222 -17.01 11.10 1.36
CA LEU A 222 -15.88 11.67 2.08
C LEU A 222 -14.65 11.90 1.18
N GLN A 223 -14.47 11.05 0.17
CA GLN A 223 -13.48 11.26 -0.89
C GLN A 223 -13.79 12.48 -1.74
N ARG A 224 -15.06 12.69 -2.11
CA ARG A 224 -15.47 13.90 -2.84
C ARG A 224 -15.26 15.17 -2.01
N LYS A 225 -15.43 15.08 -0.69
CA LYS A 225 -15.18 16.16 0.29
C LYS A 225 -13.71 16.29 0.72
N GLN A 226 -12.80 15.50 0.14
CA GLN A 226 -11.35 15.52 0.43
C GLN A 226 -10.99 15.23 1.90
N ILE A 227 -11.90 14.62 2.67
CA ILE A 227 -11.62 14.13 4.02
C ILE A 227 -10.79 12.85 3.94
N ILE A 228 -11.25 11.94 3.09
CA ILE A 228 -10.47 10.82 2.59
C ILE A 228 -9.78 11.36 1.34
N PRO A 229 -8.44 11.39 1.28
CA PRO A 229 -7.74 11.71 0.03
C PRO A 229 -8.29 10.83 -1.11
N ARG A 230 -8.70 11.46 -2.23
CA ARG A 230 -8.99 10.70 -3.45
C ARG A 230 -7.73 9.95 -3.82
N GLY A 231 -7.82 8.63 -3.92
CA GLY A 231 -6.66 7.76 -3.98
C GLY A 231 -6.09 7.39 -2.62
N LEU A 232 -6.90 6.84 -1.70
CA LEU A 232 -6.39 5.79 -0.81
C LEU A 232 -6.59 4.39 -1.40
N GLU A 233 -7.44 4.30 -2.42
CA GLU A 233 -7.22 3.45 -3.58
C GLU A 233 -6.37 4.22 -4.60
N GLN A 234 -5.08 4.46 -4.35
CA GLN A 234 -4.25 5.09 -5.38
C GLN A 234 -4.20 4.15 -6.59
N THR A 235 -4.85 4.56 -7.68
CA THR A 235 -4.30 4.24 -9.00
C THR A 235 -2.87 4.77 -8.99
N VAL A 236 -1.93 3.86 -9.16
CA VAL A 236 -0.52 4.17 -9.24
C VAL A 236 -0.34 5.18 -10.37
N GLY A 237 0.36 6.28 -10.11
CA GLY A 237 0.55 7.35 -11.09
C GLY A 237 1.38 6.83 -12.27
N GLU A 238 0.73 6.68 -13.42
CA GLU A 238 1.39 6.33 -14.68
C GLU A 238 1.86 7.61 -15.39
N LEU A 239 2.91 7.51 -16.20
CA LEU A 239 3.51 8.62 -16.94
C LEU A 239 3.11 8.62 -18.42
N PHE A 240 2.07 7.85 -18.77
CA PHE A 240 1.51 7.87 -20.12
C PHE A 240 0.75 9.17 -20.37
N VAL A 241 0.90 9.69 -21.58
CA VAL A 241 0.10 10.82 -22.06
C VAL A 241 -1.30 10.32 -22.37
N SER A 242 -2.29 11.14 -22.04
CA SER A 242 -3.70 10.86 -22.30
C SER A 242 -3.97 10.81 -23.81
N GLU A 243 -4.89 9.95 -24.24
CA GLU A 243 -5.16 9.68 -25.67
C GLU A 243 -5.47 10.95 -26.47
N ASP A 244 -6.15 11.91 -25.86
CA ASP A 244 -6.52 13.21 -26.43
C ASP A 244 -5.33 14.14 -26.72
N ARG A 245 -4.17 13.92 -26.08
CA ARG A 245 -2.95 14.73 -26.24
C ARG A 245 -1.84 14.04 -27.01
N LEU A 246 -2.07 12.80 -27.48
CA LEU A 246 -1.03 12.02 -28.15
C LEU A 246 -0.59 12.62 -29.48
N GLU A 247 -1.54 13.14 -30.27
CA GLU A 247 -1.22 13.67 -31.58
C GLU A 247 -0.46 15.00 -31.48
N ASP A 248 -0.87 15.88 -30.57
CA ASP A 248 -0.15 17.11 -30.26
C ASP A 248 1.29 16.82 -29.82
N LEU A 249 1.48 15.83 -28.94
CA LEU A 249 2.81 15.43 -28.50
C LEU A 249 3.64 14.87 -29.67
N ARG A 250 3.05 14.07 -30.57
CA ARG A 250 3.76 13.51 -31.73
C ARG A 250 4.22 14.60 -32.70
N GLU A 251 3.39 15.61 -32.95
CA GLU A 251 3.77 16.75 -33.78
C GLU A 251 4.92 17.54 -33.13
N GLU A 252 4.83 17.78 -31.83
CA GLU A 252 5.90 18.43 -31.08
C GLU A 252 7.22 17.68 -31.17
N MET A 253 7.19 16.35 -30.98
CA MET A 253 8.38 15.47 -31.05
C MET A 253 9.14 15.58 -32.37
N ARG A 254 8.52 16.01 -33.47
CA ARG A 254 9.21 16.21 -34.76
C ARG A 254 10.16 17.39 -34.75
N THR A 255 9.96 18.35 -33.86
CA THR A 255 10.76 19.58 -33.76
C THR A 255 11.82 19.53 -32.67
N LEU A 256 11.68 18.62 -31.71
CA LEU A 256 12.56 18.48 -30.56
C LEU A 256 13.84 17.69 -30.88
N SER A 257 14.92 18.02 -30.17
CA SER A 257 16.16 17.25 -30.19
C SER A 257 15.94 15.83 -29.66
N ALA A 258 16.48 14.84 -30.36
CA ALA A 258 16.35 13.43 -29.98
C ALA A 258 17.63 12.87 -29.32
N LEU A 259 17.43 11.94 -28.40
CA LEU A 259 18.45 11.14 -27.75
C LEU A 259 18.13 9.65 -27.98
N GLU A 260 19.06 8.95 -28.62
CA GLU A 260 18.93 7.50 -28.84
C GLU A 260 19.26 6.77 -27.54
N ILE A 261 18.34 5.93 -27.07
CA ILE A 261 18.48 5.17 -25.83
C ILE A 261 18.70 3.68 -26.12
N GLY A 262 19.31 2.95 -25.18
CA GLY A 262 19.51 1.51 -25.29
C GLY A 262 18.29 0.70 -24.86
N GLU A 263 18.33 -0.62 -25.09
CA GLU A 263 17.23 -1.52 -24.70
C GLU A 263 16.99 -1.56 -23.19
N MET A 264 18.06 -1.50 -22.38
CA MET A 264 17.95 -1.42 -20.93
C MET A 264 17.30 -0.10 -20.48
N ASP A 265 17.56 1.00 -21.18
CA ASP A 265 16.91 2.29 -20.89
C ASP A 265 15.42 2.24 -21.22
N VAL A 266 15.02 1.51 -22.27
CA VAL A 266 13.59 1.24 -22.57
C VAL A 266 12.92 0.43 -21.47
N GLN A 267 13.63 -0.52 -20.85
CA GLN A 267 13.11 -1.27 -19.70
C GLN A 267 12.91 -0.35 -18.48
N TRP A 268 13.85 0.55 -18.20
CA TRP A 268 13.67 1.56 -17.15
C TRP A 268 12.59 2.59 -17.49
N LEU A 269 12.45 2.97 -18.76
CA LEU A 269 11.36 3.80 -19.26
C LEU A 269 10.01 3.11 -18.99
N GLN A 270 9.90 1.80 -19.22
CA GLN A 270 8.70 1.02 -18.90
C GLN A 270 8.41 1.00 -17.39
N VAL A 271 9.43 0.79 -16.57
CA VAL A 271 9.31 0.84 -15.09
C VAL A 271 8.72 2.18 -14.63
N LEU A 272 9.22 3.29 -15.18
CA LEU A 272 8.73 4.63 -14.88
C LEU A 272 7.30 4.85 -15.43
N ALA A 273 7.08 4.50 -16.70
CA ALA A 273 5.82 4.72 -17.40
C ALA A 273 4.62 4.08 -16.69
N GLU A 274 4.79 2.83 -16.24
CA GLU A 274 3.77 2.04 -15.56
C GLU A 274 3.66 2.37 -14.06
N GLY A 275 4.48 3.30 -13.54
CA GLY A 275 4.37 3.81 -12.18
C GLY A 275 4.99 2.93 -11.09
N TRP A 276 5.76 1.90 -11.43
CA TRP A 276 6.47 1.04 -10.47
C TRP A 276 7.39 1.81 -9.52
N ALA A 277 7.88 2.97 -9.97
CA ALA A 277 8.78 3.84 -9.22
C ALA A 277 8.08 5.07 -8.61
N THR A 278 6.75 5.07 -8.51
CA THR A 278 5.97 6.14 -7.86
C THR A 278 6.64 6.58 -6.55
N PRO A 279 6.79 7.90 -6.30
CA PRO A 279 6.18 9.04 -7.00
C PRO A 279 7.02 9.67 -8.12
N LEU A 280 8.14 9.06 -8.54
CA LEU A 280 9.03 9.64 -9.56
C LEU A 280 8.25 10.08 -10.81
N LYS A 281 8.55 11.28 -11.30
CA LYS A 281 7.94 11.87 -12.51
C LYS A 281 8.73 11.58 -13.78
N GLY A 282 9.89 10.95 -13.66
CA GLY A 282 10.74 10.53 -14.77
C GLY A 282 12.07 9.99 -14.27
N PHE A 283 13.10 10.08 -15.11
CA PHE A 283 14.46 9.76 -14.68
C PHE A 283 14.90 10.76 -13.60
N MET A 284 15.57 10.25 -12.56
CA MET A 284 15.87 11.03 -11.36
C MET A 284 16.65 12.30 -11.67
N ARG A 285 16.23 13.42 -11.07
CA ARG A 285 17.04 14.64 -10.94
C ARG A 285 18.18 14.43 -9.93
N GLU A 286 19.12 15.37 -9.84
CA GLU A 286 20.29 15.20 -8.97
C GLU A 286 19.90 15.01 -7.50
N ASP A 287 18.94 15.78 -7.01
CA ASP A 287 18.45 15.66 -5.62
C ASP A 287 17.85 14.28 -5.32
N GLU A 288 17.06 13.72 -6.23
CA GLU A 288 16.44 12.40 -6.09
C GLU A 288 17.51 11.29 -6.16
N TYR A 289 18.49 11.45 -7.03
CA TYR A 289 19.64 10.57 -7.17
C TYR A 289 20.48 10.53 -5.90
N LEU A 290 20.83 11.70 -5.34
CA LEU A 290 21.59 11.81 -4.10
C LEU A 290 20.82 11.23 -2.91
N GLN A 291 19.53 11.53 -2.80
CA GLN A 291 18.68 10.97 -1.74
C GLN A 291 18.62 9.43 -1.83
N THR A 292 18.44 8.90 -3.03
CA THR A 292 18.46 7.45 -3.28
C THR A 292 19.80 6.83 -2.87
N GLN A 293 20.92 7.41 -3.33
CA GLN A 293 22.28 6.92 -3.06
C GLN A 293 22.67 6.93 -1.58
N HIS A 294 22.22 7.93 -0.83
CA HIS A 294 22.65 8.14 0.55
C HIS A 294 21.65 7.60 1.58
N PHE A 295 20.36 7.57 1.26
CA PHE A 295 19.30 7.27 2.23
C PHE A 295 18.39 6.11 1.85
N ASN A 296 18.54 5.53 0.65
CA ASN A 296 17.61 4.54 0.08
C ASN A 296 16.14 5.00 0.12
N CYS A 297 15.92 6.32 0.09
CA CYS A 297 14.61 6.95 0.20
C CYS A 297 14.57 8.24 -0.60
N LEU A 298 13.38 8.60 -1.07
CA LEU A 298 13.01 9.95 -1.43
C LEU A 298 12.30 10.60 -0.24
N ASN A 299 12.42 11.92 -0.11
CA ASN A 299 11.67 12.70 0.86
C ASN A 299 10.64 13.57 0.14
N GLU A 300 9.36 13.27 0.32
CA GLU A 300 8.26 14.06 -0.23
C GLU A 300 7.48 14.68 0.93
N ASN A 301 7.59 16.00 1.11
CA ASN A 301 6.89 16.76 2.15
C ASN A 301 7.10 16.22 3.58
N GLY A 302 8.30 15.71 3.89
CA GLY A 302 8.64 15.14 5.20
C GLY A 302 8.31 13.65 5.34
N VAL A 303 7.72 13.03 4.31
CA VAL A 303 7.45 11.60 4.26
C VAL A 303 8.58 10.89 3.53
N ARG A 304 9.18 9.89 4.17
CA ARG A 304 10.18 9.03 3.55
C ARG A 304 9.51 7.94 2.72
N ILE A 305 9.80 7.92 1.44
CA ILE A 305 9.34 6.91 0.48
C ILE A 305 10.52 6.04 0.12
N ASN A 306 10.41 4.72 0.28
CA ASN A 306 11.51 3.83 -0.08
C ASN A 306 11.87 4.00 -1.57
N GLN A 307 13.16 4.12 -1.87
CA GLN A 307 13.71 4.12 -3.22
C GLN A 307 15.20 3.86 -3.10
N SER A 308 15.61 2.60 -3.28
CA SER A 308 17.00 2.16 -3.04
C SER A 308 17.83 2.00 -4.31
N ILE A 309 17.19 1.99 -5.48
CA ILE A 309 17.86 1.85 -6.78
C ILE A 309 17.72 3.16 -7.56
N PRO A 310 18.85 3.75 -8.01
CA PRO A 310 18.82 4.89 -8.93
C PRO A 310 18.20 4.50 -10.26
N ILE A 311 17.18 5.25 -10.68
CA ILE A 311 16.53 5.12 -11.99
C ILE A 311 16.92 6.35 -12.80
N VAL A 312 17.99 6.22 -13.57
CA VAL A 312 18.69 7.34 -14.22
C VAL A 312 18.98 7.00 -15.68
N LEU A 313 19.06 8.02 -16.53
CA LEU A 313 19.46 7.88 -17.94
C LEU A 313 20.90 8.39 -18.11
N ALA A 314 21.81 7.51 -18.51
CA ALA A 314 23.22 7.87 -18.72
C ALA A 314 23.46 8.33 -20.16
N VAL A 315 24.18 9.43 -20.32
CA VAL A 315 24.41 10.07 -21.62
C VAL A 315 25.88 10.42 -21.83
N SER A 316 26.33 10.39 -23.08
CA SER A 316 27.70 10.74 -23.43
C SER A 316 27.96 12.24 -23.22
N THR A 317 29.23 12.65 -23.11
CA THR A 317 29.58 14.07 -23.07
C THR A 317 29.12 14.80 -24.34
N ALA A 318 29.22 14.15 -25.50
CA ALA A 318 28.75 14.70 -26.77
C ALA A 318 27.23 14.93 -26.79
N ASP A 319 26.44 13.97 -26.28
CA ASP A 319 24.99 14.14 -26.17
C ASP A 319 24.62 15.23 -25.17
N LYS A 320 25.32 15.30 -24.02
CA LYS A 320 25.12 16.38 -23.06
C LYS A 320 25.38 17.74 -23.72
N GLU A 321 26.50 17.91 -24.42
CA GLU A 321 26.85 19.18 -25.06
C GLU A 321 25.84 19.57 -26.15
N ARG A 322 25.34 18.60 -26.91
CA ARG A 322 24.31 18.81 -27.94
C ARG A 322 22.94 19.19 -27.37
N CYS A 323 22.62 18.72 -26.16
CA CYS A 323 21.26 18.76 -25.61
C CYS A 323 21.10 19.64 -24.36
N VAL A 324 22.17 20.25 -23.84
CA VAL A 324 22.16 20.95 -22.53
C VAL A 324 21.15 22.09 -22.45
N ASP A 325 20.94 22.83 -23.55
CA ASP A 325 20.04 23.99 -23.60
C ASP A 325 18.62 23.63 -24.09
N ALA A 326 18.35 22.34 -24.33
CA ALA A 326 17.05 21.90 -24.82
C ALA A 326 16.00 21.94 -23.69
N ALA A 327 14.86 22.59 -23.92
CA ALA A 327 13.74 22.58 -22.97
C ALA A 327 13.07 21.20 -22.84
N ALA A 328 13.20 20.36 -23.88
CA ALA A 328 12.67 19.01 -23.91
C ALA A 328 13.47 18.13 -24.88
N LEU A 329 13.52 16.82 -24.61
CA LEU A 329 14.25 15.83 -25.40
C LEU A 329 13.36 14.66 -25.76
N VAL A 330 13.43 14.22 -27.01
CA VAL A 330 12.77 12.98 -27.45
C VAL A 330 13.64 11.78 -27.11
N LEU A 331 13.10 10.81 -26.39
CA LEU A 331 13.74 9.52 -26.17
C LEU A 331 13.36 8.57 -27.31
N LYS A 332 14.36 8.13 -28.06
CA LYS A 332 14.20 7.34 -29.28
C LYS A 332 14.88 5.98 -29.15
N TYR A 333 14.23 4.93 -29.61
CA TYR A 333 14.79 3.59 -29.65
C TYR A 333 14.49 2.91 -30.98
N ARG A 334 15.53 2.48 -31.69
CA ARG A 334 15.43 1.77 -32.98
C ARG A 334 14.52 2.49 -33.98
N GLY A 335 14.68 3.80 -34.09
CA GLY A 335 13.87 4.61 -35.02
C GLY A 335 12.54 5.11 -34.45
N LYS A 336 12.05 4.56 -33.33
CA LYS A 336 10.75 4.91 -32.75
C LYS A 336 10.89 5.94 -31.62
N ASN A 337 10.11 7.01 -31.72
CA ASN A 337 9.97 8.03 -30.68
C ASN A 337 9.07 7.48 -29.56
N LEU A 338 9.61 7.29 -28.35
CA LEU A 338 8.89 6.63 -27.25
C LEU A 338 8.36 7.60 -26.20
N ALA A 339 9.13 8.63 -25.86
CA ALA A 339 8.79 9.56 -24.79
C ALA A 339 9.42 10.94 -25.01
N VAL A 340 8.90 11.94 -24.30
CA VAL A 340 9.52 13.26 -24.15
C VAL A 340 9.98 13.43 -22.71
N LEU A 341 11.24 13.82 -22.52
CA LEU A 341 11.83 14.23 -21.25
C LEU A 341 11.83 15.76 -21.18
N ARG A 342 11.03 16.34 -20.30
CA ARG A 342 10.83 17.77 -20.11
C ARG A 342 11.78 18.32 -19.05
N SER A 343 12.19 19.56 -19.23
CA SER A 343 13.04 20.30 -18.29
C SER A 343 14.27 19.46 -17.87
N PRO A 344 15.06 18.99 -18.85
CA PRO A 344 16.16 18.08 -18.59
C PRO A 344 17.22 18.74 -17.72
N GLU A 345 17.76 17.98 -16.79
CA GLU A 345 18.82 18.39 -15.87
C GLU A 345 20.00 17.44 -16.01
N PHE A 346 21.15 17.97 -16.42
CA PHE A 346 22.36 17.20 -16.64
C PHE A 346 23.33 17.33 -15.46
N TYR A 347 23.72 16.21 -14.86
CA TYR A 347 24.61 16.17 -13.71
C TYR A 347 25.63 15.02 -13.81
N ARG A 348 26.69 15.05 -13.00
CA ARG A 348 27.82 14.11 -13.12
C ARG A 348 27.42 12.72 -12.62
N HIS A 349 27.76 11.69 -13.40
CA HIS A 349 27.42 10.31 -13.04
C HIS A 349 28.24 9.76 -11.86
N ARG A 350 29.51 10.15 -11.73
CA ARG A 350 30.44 9.66 -10.67
C ARG A 350 30.34 8.13 -10.47
N LYS A 351 30.57 7.38 -11.55
CA LYS A 351 30.32 5.93 -11.66
C LYS A 351 30.89 5.09 -10.52
N GLU A 352 32.12 5.36 -10.10
CA GLU A 352 32.75 4.64 -8.99
C GLU A 352 31.98 4.83 -7.68
N GLU A 353 31.66 6.07 -7.33
CA GLU A 353 30.87 6.39 -6.14
C GLU A 353 29.49 5.73 -6.20
N ARG A 354 28.78 5.86 -7.34
CA ARG A 354 27.49 5.20 -7.59
C ARG A 354 27.57 3.70 -7.32
N CYS A 355 28.56 3.04 -7.90
CA CYS A 355 28.69 1.59 -7.81
C CYS A 355 29.05 1.14 -6.39
N CYS A 356 29.99 1.81 -5.73
CA CYS A 356 30.37 1.49 -4.36
C CYS A 356 29.21 1.63 -3.38
N ARG A 357 28.38 2.67 -3.52
CA ARG A 357 27.20 2.87 -2.66
C ARG A 357 26.07 1.89 -2.98
N GLN A 358 25.78 1.67 -4.26
CA GLN A 358 24.66 0.84 -4.69
C GLN A 358 24.92 -0.67 -4.51
N PHE A 359 26.12 -1.14 -4.87
CA PHE A 359 26.47 -2.57 -4.91
C PHE A 359 27.48 -2.99 -3.84
N GLY A 360 28.10 -2.05 -3.12
CA GLY A 360 29.22 -2.36 -2.21
C GLY A 360 30.50 -2.78 -2.93
N THR A 361 30.59 -2.62 -4.25
CA THR A 361 31.76 -2.98 -5.06
C THR A 361 31.82 -2.16 -6.36
N TYR A 362 33.02 -1.94 -6.88
CA TYR A 362 33.26 -1.36 -8.20
C TYR A 362 33.94 -2.35 -9.17
N ASP A 363 33.99 -3.63 -8.82
CA ASP A 363 34.60 -4.69 -9.65
C ASP A 363 33.82 -4.88 -10.96
N SER A 364 34.53 -4.80 -12.10
CA SER A 364 33.94 -4.92 -13.44
C SER A 364 33.49 -6.34 -13.80
N ARG A 365 33.80 -7.35 -12.99
CA ARG A 365 33.27 -8.71 -13.13
C ARG A 365 31.83 -8.81 -12.63
N HIS A 366 31.36 -7.86 -11.80
CA HIS A 366 29.94 -7.73 -11.52
C HIS A 366 29.21 -7.22 -12.77
N PRO A 367 28.19 -7.93 -13.27
CA PRO A 367 27.71 -7.73 -14.64
C PRO A 367 26.99 -6.38 -14.83
N TYR A 368 26.23 -5.88 -13.83
CA TYR A 368 25.59 -4.56 -13.91
C TYR A 368 26.59 -3.39 -13.71
N VAL A 369 27.52 -3.51 -12.74
CA VAL A 369 28.64 -2.56 -12.56
C VAL A 369 29.44 -2.38 -13.85
N ARG A 370 29.72 -3.47 -14.59
CA ARG A 370 30.36 -3.41 -15.91
C ARG A 370 29.62 -2.48 -16.87
N MET A 371 28.29 -2.59 -16.93
CA MET A 371 27.45 -1.76 -17.80
C MET A 371 27.47 -0.29 -17.36
N ILE A 372 27.40 -0.01 -16.06
CA ILE A 372 27.54 1.37 -15.54
C ILE A 372 28.90 1.96 -15.92
N ARG A 373 29.99 1.19 -15.79
CA ARG A 373 31.34 1.64 -16.15
C ARG A 373 31.45 2.01 -17.63
N GLN A 374 30.78 1.25 -18.49
CA GLN A 374 30.76 1.44 -19.95
C GLN A 374 29.77 2.52 -20.43
N SER A 375 28.85 2.97 -19.56
CA SER A 375 27.84 3.99 -19.89
C SER A 375 28.44 5.41 -20.00
N GLY A 376 27.60 6.42 -20.26
CA GLY A 376 28.01 7.82 -20.31
C GLY A 376 28.45 8.42 -18.96
N ASP A 377 29.23 9.51 -19.01
CA ASP A 377 29.76 10.20 -17.82
C ASP A 377 28.80 11.22 -17.20
N TRP A 378 27.68 11.47 -17.88
CA TRP A 378 26.60 12.34 -17.44
C TRP A 378 25.33 11.53 -17.21
N LEU A 379 24.51 12.01 -16.30
CA LEU A 379 23.13 11.59 -16.13
C LEU A 379 22.21 12.72 -16.56
N VAL A 380 21.04 12.38 -17.08
CA VAL A 380 19.97 13.34 -17.37
C VAL A 380 18.68 12.93 -16.64
N GLY A 381 18.20 13.84 -15.80
CA GLY A 381 16.92 13.74 -15.10
C GLY A 381 15.87 14.66 -15.71
N GLY A 382 14.59 14.44 -15.42
CA GLY A 382 13.52 15.29 -15.93
C GLY A 382 12.13 14.66 -15.83
N ASP A 383 11.11 15.41 -16.24
CA ASP A 383 9.71 14.96 -16.20
C ASP A 383 9.35 14.23 -17.49
N LEU A 384 8.82 13.01 -17.36
CA LEU A 384 8.63 12.10 -18.48
C LEU A 384 7.19 12.12 -18.97
N GLN A 385 7.02 12.16 -20.27
CA GLN A 385 5.76 12.00 -20.97
C GLN A 385 5.90 10.85 -21.96
N VAL A 386 5.31 9.70 -21.64
CA VAL A 386 5.44 8.47 -22.43
C VAL A 386 4.27 8.36 -23.39
N THR A 387 4.55 8.15 -24.66
CA THR A 387 3.54 8.17 -25.73
C THR A 387 2.56 7.02 -25.60
N GLU A 388 3.03 5.80 -25.46
CA GLU A 388 2.19 4.62 -25.40
C GLU A 388 2.81 3.52 -24.55
N ARG A 389 1.99 2.53 -24.19
CA ARG A 389 2.44 1.35 -23.47
C ARG A 389 3.54 0.63 -24.24
N ILE A 390 4.64 0.33 -23.54
CA ILE A 390 5.75 -0.43 -24.11
C ILE A 390 5.33 -1.89 -24.29
N ARG A 391 5.44 -2.38 -25.52
CA ARG A 391 5.19 -3.78 -25.91
C ARG A 391 6.45 -4.36 -26.52
N TRP A 392 6.82 -5.57 -26.11
CA TRP A 392 8.02 -6.26 -26.56
C TRP A 392 7.75 -7.18 -27.75
N ASN A 393 6.49 -7.53 -28.00
CA ASN A 393 6.05 -8.39 -29.10
C ASN A 393 6.79 -9.74 -29.14
N ASP A 394 7.17 -10.25 -27.97
CA ASP A 394 7.91 -11.50 -27.78
C ASP A 394 7.00 -12.68 -27.38
N GLY A 395 5.68 -12.49 -27.52
CA GLY A 395 4.66 -13.44 -27.10
C GLY A 395 4.35 -13.43 -25.60
N LEU A 396 4.98 -12.55 -24.80
CA LEU A 396 4.82 -12.51 -23.34
C LEU A 396 4.15 -11.23 -22.82
N ASP A 397 3.76 -10.30 -23.70
CA ASP A 397 3.18 -9.01 -23.28
C ASP A 397 1.90 -9.14 -22.44
N HIS A 398 1.12 -10.20 -22.63
CA HIS A 398 -0.08 -10.48 -21.83
C HIS A 398 0.24 -10.84 -20.37
N TYR A 399 1.50 -11.17 -20.04
CA TYR A 399 1.98 -11.33 -18.67
C TYR A 399 2.53 -10.02 -18.09
N ARG A 400 2.85 -9.00 -18.89
CA ARG A 400 3.42 -7.73 -18.43
C ARG A 400 2.33 -6.80 -17.92
N LEU A 401 1.73 -7.16 -16.80
CA LEU A 401 0.66 -6.38 -16.17
C LEU A 401 1.23 -5.16 -15.44
N THR A 402 0.61 -4.00 -15.60
CA THR A 402 0.95 -2.80 -14.81
C THR A 402 0.54 -2.97 -13.35
N PRO A 403 1.04 -2.16 -12.41
CA PRO A 403 0.57 -2.16 -11.02
C PRO A 403 -0.94 -1.98 -10.90
N ASN A 404 -1.53 -1.12 -11.74
CA ASN A 404 -2.98 -0.87 -11.76
C ASN A 404 -3.76 -2.09 -12.27
N GLU A 405 -3.27 -2.78 -13.29
CA GLU A 405 -3.87 -4.02 -13.78
C GLU A 405 -3.79 -5.15 -12.75
N ILE A 406 -2.66 -5.28 -12.04
CA ILE A 406 -2.52 -6.27 -10.95
C ILE A 406 -3.52 -5.97 -9.83
N ARG A 407 -3.61 -4.73 -9.37
CA ARG A 407 -4.59 -4.31 -8.36
C ARG A 407 -6.02 -4.62 -8.81
N THR A 408 -6.34 -4.38 -10.07
CA THR A 408 -7.65 -4.70 -10.66
C THR A 408 -7.93 -6.19 -10.63
N LYS A 409 -6.98 -7.03 -11.07
CA LYS A 409 -7.12 -8.49 -10.98
C LYS A 409 -7.30 -8.99 -9.55
N CYS A 410 -6.57 -8.43 -8.58
CA CYS A 410 -6.75 -8.78 -7.16
C CYS A 410 -8.18 -8.49 -6.68
N ARG A 411 -8.76 -7.34 -7.07
CA ARG A 411 -10.16 -7.00 -6.76
C ARG A 411 -11.17 -7.92 -7.44
N GLU A 412 -10.97 -8.22 -8.72
CA GLU A 412 -11.84 -9.14 -9.48
C GLU A 412 -11.84 -10.55 -8.90
N ILE A 413 -10.67 -11.03 -8.46
CA ILE A 413 -10.55 -12.31 -7.75
C ILE A 413 -11.21 -12.21 -6.36
N GLY A 414 -11.40 -11.01 -5.79
CA GLY A 414 -11.91 -10.82 -4.43
C GLY A 414 -10.86 -11.18 -3.38
N ALA A 415 -9.59 -10.89 -3.66
CA ALA A 415 -8.49 -11.10 -2.72
C ALA A 415 -8.67 -10.20 -1.48
N ASP A 416 -8.55 -10.78 -0.29
CA ASP A 416 -8.52 -10.04 0.99
C ASP A 416 -7.10 -9.91 1.57
N ALA A 417 -6.13 -10.60 0.95
CA ALA A 417 -4.70 -10.43 1.16
C ALA A 417 -3.94 -10.78 -0.13
N VAL A 418 -2.85 -10.08 -0.42
CA VAL A 418 -1.96 -10.38 -1.53
C VAL A 418 -0.55 -10.59 -0.99
N PHE A 419 0.07 -11.72 -1.31
CA PHE A 419 1.44 -12.02 -0.95
C PHE A 419 2.29 -12.22 -2.20
N ALA A 420 3.42 -11.52 -2.27
CA ALA A 420 4.27 -11.50 -3.45
C ALA A 420 5.48 -12.42 -3.31
N PHE A 421 5.82 -13.09 -4.41
CA PHE A 421 7.05 -13.87 -4.54
C PHE A 421 7.84 -13.37 -5.76
N GLN A 422 8.93 -12.66 -5.48
CA GLN A 422 9.91 -12.23 -6.48
C GLN A 422 10.81 -13.40 -6.87
N LEU A 423 11.08 -13.56 -8.17
CA LEU A 423 11.99 -14.57 -8.66
C LEU A 423 12.64 -14.19 -9.99
N ARG A 424 13.86 -14.71 -10.20
CA ARG A 424 14.58 -14.67 -11.48
C ARG A 424 15.00 -16.06 -11.98
N ASN A 425 14.65 -17.11 -11.23
CA ASN A 425 15.08 -18.49 -11.44
C ASN A 425 13.87 -19.41 -11.65
N PRO A 426 14.04 -20.60 -12.25
CA PRO A 426 13.02 -21.64 -12.25
C PRO A 426 12.50 -21.99 -10.85
N ILE A 427 11.21 -22.32 -10.75
CA ILE A 427 10.58 -22.70 -9.47
C ILE A 427 10.84 -24.19 -9.21
N HIS A 428 11.48 -24.49 -8.09
CA HIS A 428 11.51 -25.84 -7.50
C HIS A 428 10.57 -25.89 -6.28
N ASN A 429 10.32 -27.08 -5.76
CA ASN A 429 9.35 -27.29 -4.69
C ASN A 429 9.76 -26.67 -3.34
N GLY A 430 11.00 -26.20 -3.22
CA GLY A 430 11.44 -25.38 -2.08
C GLY A 430 10.82 -24.00 -2.11
N HIS A 431 10.81 -23.34 -3.28
CA HIS A 431 10.05 -22.10 -3.48
C HIS A 431 8.55 -22.35 -3.29
N ALA A 432 8.02 -23.44 -3.85
CA ALA A 432 6.61 -23.80 -3.70
C ALA A 432 6.20 -23.98 -2.23
N LEU A 433 7.00 -24.69 -1.44
CA LEU A 433 6.75 -24.90 -0.02
C LEU A 433 6.56 -23.58 0.74
N LEU A 434 7.32 -22.54 0.39
CA LEU A 434 7.20 -21.24 1.04
C LEU A 434 5.96 -20.49 0.62
N MET A 435 5.62 -20.54 -0.67
CA MET A 435 4.39 -19.93 -1.19
C MET A 435 3.16 -20.61 -0.57
N GLN A 436 3.19 -21.94 -0.45
CA GLN A 436 2.15 -22.74 0.20
C GLN A 436 2.07 -22.47 1.71
N ASP A 437 3.20 -22.47 2.43
CA ASP A 437 3.23 -22.19 3.87
C ASP A 437 2.77 -20.77 4.18
N THR A 438 3.17 -19.78 3.38
CA THR A 438 2.69 -18.40 3.51
C THR A 438 1.17 -18.34 3.37
N ARG A 439 0.61 -18.96 2.31
CA ARG A 439 -0.84 -19.05 2.13
C ARG A 439 -1.53 -19.69 3.34
N ARG A 440 -0.99 -20.82 3.81
CA ARG A 440 -1.53 -21.57 4.96
C ARG A 440 -1.58 -20.71 6.21
N ARG A 441 -0.49 -20.01 6.56
CA ARG A 441 -0.47 -19.11 7.73
C ARG A 441 -1.44 -17.95 7.59
N LEU A 442 -1.58 -17.37 6.39
CA LEU A 442 -2.57 -16.32 6.15
C LEU A 442 -4.01 -16.81 6.40
N LEU A 443 -4.33 -18.05 6.00
CA LEU A 443 -5.64 -18.67 6.23
C LEU A 443 -5.86 -19.06 7.71
N GLU A 444 -4.93 -19.81 8.28
CA GLU A 444 -5.08 -20.49 9.57
C GLU A 444 -4.75 -19.58 10.76
N GLU A 445 -3.69 -18.77 10.66
CA GLU A 445 -3.14 -18.01 11.78
C GLU A 445 -3.57 -16.54 11.75
N ARG A 446 -3.79 -15.97 10.56
CA ARG A 446 -4.17 -14.56 10.37
C ARG A 446 -5.65 -14.35 10.04
N GLY A 447 -6.39 -15.41 9.71
CA GLY A 447 -7.84 -15.36 9.53
C GLY A 447 -8.34 -14.84 8.17
N PHE A 448 -7.44 -14.53 7.22
CA PHE A 448 -7.80 -14.21 5.84
C PHE A 448 -8.57 -15.36 5.20
N LYS A 449 -9.47 -15.05 4.26
CA LYS A 449 -10.36 -16.01 3.59
C LYS A 449 -9.92 -16.28 2.16
N LYS A 450 -9.34 -15.29 1.48
CA LYS A 450 -8.91 -15.40 0.08
C LYS A 450 -7.55 -14.73 -0.16
N PRO A 451 -6.47 -15.19 0.49
CA PRO A 451 -5.13 -14.72 0.18
C PRO A 451 -4.78 -15.11 -1.27
N VAL A 452 -4.13 -14.23 -2.03
CA VAL A 452 -3.75 -14.44 -3.43
C VAL A 452 -2.24 -14.30 -3.58
N LEU A 453 -1.63 -15.27 -4.26
CA LEU A 453 -0.22 -15.23 -4.60
C LEU A 453 -0.02 -14.35 -5.84
N LEU A 454 0.83 -13.33 -5.74
CA LEU A 454 1.42 -12.66 -6.88
C LEU A 454 2.77 -13.31 -7.18
N LEU A 455 2.77 -14.28 -8.11
CA LEU A 455 3.97 -14.94 -8.60
C LEU A 455 4.59 -14.07 -9.68
N HIS A 456 5.73 -13.46 -9.37
CA HIS A 456 6.14 -12.24 -10.06
C HIS A 456 7.56 -12.32 -10.63
N PRO A 457 7.82 -13.17 -11.66
CA PRO A 457 9.13 -13.25 -12.30
C PRO A 457 9.60 -11.91 -12.84
N LEU A 458 10.87 -11.58 -12.63
CA LEU A 458 11.53 -10.44 -13.27
C LEU A 458 11.77 -10.75 -14.75
N GLY A 459 11.49 -9.78 -15.62
CA GLY A 459 11.58 -9.91 -17.08
C GLY A 459 12.31 -8.79 -17.81
N GLY A 460 12.90 -7.83 -17.11
CA GLY A 460 13.94 -6.98 -17.70
C GLY A 460 15.24 -7.75 -17.89
N TRP A 461 16.33 -7.01 -18.15
CA TRP A 461 17.66 -7.57 -18.35
C TRP A 461 18.09 -8.45 -17.16
N THR A 462 18.68 -9.60 -17.49
CA THR A 462 19.34 -10.53 -16.56
C THR A 462 20.69 -10.92 -17.13
N LYS A 463 21.64 -11.31 -16.28
CA LYS A 463 22.97 -11.76 -16.70
C LYS A 463 22.92 -13.05 -17.53
N ASP A 464 23.97 -13.26 -18.33
CA ASP A 464 24.01 -14.27 -19.39
C ASP A 464 23.83 -15.73 -18.93
N ASP A 465 24.20 -16.06 -17.69
CA ASP A 465 24.08 -17.43 -17.14
C ASP A 465 22.74 -17.73 -16.44
N ASP A 466 21.83 -16.75 -16.38
CA ASP A 466 20.47 -16.96 -15.88
C ASP A 466 19.57 -17.59 -16.98
N VAL A 467 18.55 -18.34 -16.57
CA VAL A 467 17.61 -18.97 -17.51
C VAL A 467 16.77 -17.89 -18.20
N PRO A 468 16.66 -17.89 -19.55
CA PRO A 468 15.90 -16.88 -20.29
C PRO A 468 14.45 -16.79 -19.85
N LEU A 469 13.88 -15.58 -19.92
CA LEU A 469 12.51 -15.28 -19.46
C LEU A 469 11.46 -16.20 -20.08
N SER A 470 11.52 -16.44 -21.41
CA SER A 470 10.56 -17.30 -22.11
C SER A 470 10.57 -18.76 -21.61
N ILE A 471 11.73 -19.26 -21.19
CA ILE A 471 11.86 -20.59 -20.57
C ILE A 471 11.26 -20.57 -19.17
N ARG A 472 11.58 -19.54 -18.37
CA ARG A 472 11.05 -19.40 -17.01
C ARG A 472 9.53 -19.29 -17.00
N ILE A 473 8.92 -18.49 -17.87
CA ILE A 473 7.46 -18.36 -17.93
C ILE A 473 6.79 -19.69 -18.28
N ARG A 474 7.31 -20.42 -19.29
CA ARG A 474 6.81 -21.77 -19.60
C ARG A 474 6.95 -22.73 -18.41
N GLN A 475 8.08 -22.67 -17.72
CA GLN A 475 8.32 -23.48 -16.53
C GLN A 475 7.34 -23.13 -15.40
N HIS A 476 7.03 -21.85 -15.19
CA HIS A 476 6.09 -21.39 -14.16
C HIS A 476 4.64 -21.75 -14.51
N GLN A 477 4.26 -21.70 -15.79
CA GLN A 477 2.97 -22.20 -16.27
C GLN A 477 2.82 -23.70 -15.95
N ALA A 478 3.84 -24.51 -16.23
CA ALA A 478 3.81 -25.94 -15.90
C ALA A 478 3.62 -26.21 -14.40
N VAL A 479 4.25 -25.39 -13.54
CA VAL A 479 4.04 -25.44 -12.07
C VAL A 479 2.59 -25.14 -11.68
N LEU A 480 1.94 -24.18 -12.37
CA LEU A 480 0.52 -23.85 -12.16
C LEU A 480 -0.40 -24.97 -12.66
N GLU A 481 -0.13 -25.53 -13.84
CA GLU A 481 -0.89 -26.63 -14.44
C GLU A 481 -0.86 -27.90 -13.59
N GLU A 482 0.28 -28.21 -12.97
CA GLU A 482 0.44 -29.35 -12.07
C GLU A 482 -0.15 -29.09 -10.67
N GLY A 483 -0.78 -27.93 -10.44
CA GLY A 483 -1.46 -27.61 -9.17
C GLY A 483 -0.51 -27.44 -7.98
N VAL A 484 0.79 -27.17 -8.23
CA VAL A 484 1.80 -27.02 -7.19
C VAL A 484 1.55 -25.76 -6.36
N VAL A 485 1.01 -24.70 -6.97
CA VAL A 485 0.52 -23.52 -6.25
C VAL A 485 -0.97 -23.34 -6.50
N HIS A 486 -1.62 -22.55 -5.66
CA HIS A 486 -3.07 -22.38 -5.72
C HIS A 486 -3.53 -21.81 -7.07
N LYS A 487 -4.68 -22.26 -7.58
CA LYS A 487 -5.22 -21.87 -8.90
C LYS A 487 -5.49 -20.36 -9.06
N ASP A 488 -5.82 -19.67 -7.97
CA ASP A 488 -6.07 -18.21 -7.97
C ASP A 488 -4.76 -17.37 -8.02
N THR A 489 -3.61 -17.99 -8.28
CA THR A 489 -2.32 -17.31 -8.39
C THR A 489 -2.29 -16.38 -9.61
N ILE A 490 -1.84 -15.15 -9.41
CA ILE A 490 -1.56 -14.20 -10.49
C ILE A 490 -0.10 -14.39 -10.92
N LEU A 491 0.10 -14.88 -12.15
CA LEU A 491 1.40 -14.87 -12.82
C LEU A 491 1.54 -13.58 -13.63
N ALA A 492 2.53 -12.74 -13.27
CA ALA A 492 2.82 -11.48 -13.98
C ALA A 492 4.33 -11.27 -14.11
N ILE A 493 4.76 -10.55 -15.14
CA ILE A 493 6.17 -10.20 -15.38
C ILE A 493 6.45 -8.81 -14.82
N PHE A 494 7.45 -8.71 -13.95
CA PHE A 494 7.97 -7.44 -13.47
C PHE A 494 9.01 -6.88 -14.46
N PRO A 495 8.82 -5.67 -15.03
CA PRO A 495 9.62 -5.22 -16.18
C PRO A 495 11.03 -4.70 -15.82
N SER A 496 11.35 -4.55 -14.54
CA SER A 496 12.65 -4.00 -14.11
C SER A 496 13.83 -4.84 -14.61
N PRO A 497 14.93 -4.20 -15.04
CA PRO A 497 16.24 -4.83 -15.08
C PRO A 497 16.63 -5.38 -13.70
N MET A 498 17.37 -6.49 -13.69
CA MET A 498 17.96 -7.07 -12.48
C MET A 498 19.34 -6.44 -12.23
N CYS A 499 19.51 -5.75 -11.11
CA CYS A 499 20.76 -5.09 -10.78
C CYS A 499 21.79 -6.06 -10.21
N TYR A 500 21.35 -7.10 -9.49
CA TYR A 500 22.17 -7.96 -8.63
C TYR A 500 22.79 -7.20 -7.43
N ALA A 501 22.07 -6.22 -6.88
CA ALA A 501 22.54 -5.35 -5.80
C ALA A 501 22.14 -5.82 -4.38
N GLY A 502 21.81 -7.11 -4.21
CA GLY A 502 21.63 -7.73 -2.90
C GLY A 502 20.63 -7.00 -1.99
N PRO A 503 21.02 -6.67 -0.74
CA PRO A 503 20.17 -5.93 0.22
C PRO A 503 19.66 -4.57 -0.28
N THR A 504 20.42 -3.88 -1.14
CA THR A 504 19.98 -2.62 -1.74
C THR A 504 18.82 -2.87 -2.71
N GLU A 505 18.94 -3.89 -3.57
CA GLU A 505 17.93 -4.17 -4.60
C GLU A 505 16.67 -4.85 -4.04
N VAL A 506 16.78 -5.67 -3.01
CA VAL A 506 15.60 -6.36 -2.48
C VAL A 506 14.57 -5.36 -1.91
N GLN A 507 15.01 -4.19 -1.44
CA GLN A 507 14.11 -3.07 -1.08
C GLN A 507 13.31 -2.57 -2.29
N TRP A 508 13.96 -2.39 -3.45
CA TRP A 508 13.29 -2.04 -4.70
C TRP A 508 12.28 -3.11 -5.13
N HIS A 509 12.66 -4.39 -5.06
CA HIS A 509 11.75 -5.49 -5.38
C HIS A 509 10.53 -5.54 -4.46
N ALA A 510 10.70 -5.19 -3.18
CA ALA A 510 9.62 -5.14 -2.20
C ALA A 510 8.71 -3.91 -2.42
N LYS A 511 9.29 -2.70 -2.57
CA LYS A 511 8.57 -1.45 -2.87
C LYS A 511 7.69 -1.60 -4.11
N ALA A 512 8.23 -2.12 -5.21
CA ALA A 512 7.49 -2.29 -6.45
C ALA A 512 6.25 -3.18 -6.27
N ARG A 513 6.31 -4.18 -5.39
CA ARG A 513 5.20 -5.11 -5.13
C ARG A 513 4.18 -4.52 -4.17
N MET A 514 4.63 -3.75 -3.19
CA MET A 514 3.75 -2.91 -2.35
C MET A 514 2.94 -1.95 -3.24
N ILE A 515 3.60 -1.31 -4.23
CA ILE A 515 2.93 -0.46 -5.23
C ILE A 515 1.92 -1.25 -6.08
N ALA A 516 2.20 -2.50 -6.42
CA ALA A 516 1.23 -3.38 -7.11
C ALA A 516 0.13 -3.96 -6.19
N GLY A 517 0.08 -3.58 -4.91
CA GLY A 517 -0.97 -3.97 -3.97
C GLY A 517 -0.67 -5.21 -3.12
N ALA A 518 0.59 -5.66 -3.05
CA ALA A 518 0.98 -6.71 -2.11
C ALA A 518 0.95 -6.20 -0.66
N ASN A 519 0.36 -6.99 0.25
CA ASN A 519 0.37 -6.77 1.69
C ASN A 519 1.52 -7.53 2.37
N PHE A 520 1.94 -8.65 1.77
CA PHE A 520 3.01 -9.51 2.28
C PHE A 520 4.09 -9.71 1.23
N TYR A 521 5.35 -9.77 1.65
CA TYR A 521 6.47 -10.01 0.76
C TYR A 521 7.36 -11.14 1.28
N ILE A 522 7.42 -12.22 0.50
CA ILE A 522 8.28 -13.36 0.82
C ILE A 522 9.71 -13.01 0.43
N VAL A 523 10.63 -13.04 1.39
CA VAL A 523 12.06 -12.80 1.15
C VAL A 523 12.89 -14.02 1.48
N GLY A 524 13.77 -14.38 0.56
CA GLY A 524 14.69 -15.51 0.61
C GLY A 524 16.00 -15.30 1.37
N ARG A 525 16.82 -16.35 1.36
CA ARG A 525 18.26 -16.27 1.61
C ARG A 525 18.94 -15.61 0.40
N ASP A 526 19.90 -14.72 0.65
CA ASP A 526 20.68 -14.00 -0.37
C ASP A 526 19.82 -13.38 -1.51
N PRO A 527 18.76 -12.62 -1.16
CA PRO A 527 17.88 -12.08 -2.18
C PRO A 527 18.63 -11.07 -3.04
N ALA A 528 18.43 -11.16 -4.35
CA ALA A 528 19.13 -10.34 -5.34
C ALA A 528 20.68 -10.42 -5.31
N GLY A 529 21.24 -11.46 -4.65
CA GLY A 529 22.68 -11.63 -4.57
C GLY A 529 23.33 -12.29 -5.79
N VAL A 530 24.66 -12.19 -5.82
CA VAL A 530 25.58 -12.85 -6.75
C VAL A 530 26.82 -13.33 -5.99
N PRO A 531 27.54 -14.34 -6.52
CA PRO A 531 28.84 -14.73 -6.00
C PRO A 531 29.82 -13.55 -6.01
N HIS A 532 30.71 -13.49 -5.02
CA HIS A 532 31.81 -12.52 -5.03
C HIS A 532 32.74 -12.84 -6.22
N PRO A 533 33.26 -11.82 -6.93
CA PRO A 533 34.19 -12.05 -8.06
C PRO A 533 35.44 -12.85 -7.68
N ASP A 534 35.88 -12.72 -6.44
CA ASP A 534 36.83 -13.62 -5.78
C ASP A 534 36.11 -14.41 -4.68
N LYS A 535 35.78 -15.68 -4.94
CA LYS A 535 35.04 -16.53 -3.98
C LYS A 535 35.81 -16.81 -2.68
N SER A 536 37.12 -16.55 -2.64
CA SER A 536 37.92 -16.72 -1.42
C SER A 536 37.88 -15.49 -0.51
N ALA A 537 37.42 -14.34 -1.02
CA ALA A 537 37.35 -13.09 -0.27
C ALA A 537 36.27 -13.08 0.83
N THR A 538 35.27 -13.96 0.74
CA THR A 538 34.21 -14.12 1.72
C THR A 538 34.06 -15.59 2.11
N SER A 539 33.67 -15.87 3.35
CA SER A 539 33.60 -17.24 3.90
C SER A 539 32.59 -18.14 3.20
N ASP A 540 31.56 -17.55 2.59
CA ASP A 540 30.51 -18.25 1.85
C ASP A 540 30.59 -18.03 0.33
N GLY A 541 31.59 -17.28 -0.13
CA GLY A 541 31.82 -16.93 -1.54
C GLY A 541 30.77 -16.02 -2.17
N ASN A 542 29.86 -15.42 -1.39
CA ASN A 542 28.85 -14.49 -1.89
C ASN A 542 29.31 -13.04 -1.74
N LEU A 543 28.81 -12.16 -2.61
CA LEU A 543 29.09 -10.73 -2.53
C LEU A 543 28.41 -10.07 -1.33
N TYR A 544 27.27 -10.62 -0.91
CA TYR A 544 26.49 -10.12 0.22
C TYR A 544 26.31 -11.23 1.25
N ASP A 545 26.28 -10.86 2.53
CA ASP A 545 25.84 -11.78 3.57
C ASP A 545 24.39 -12.19 3.30
N VAL A 546 24.19 -13.50 3.28
CA VAL A 546 22.93 -14.14 2.88
C VAL A 546 21.72 -13.81 3.75
N THR A 547 21.92 -13.22 4.92
CA THR A 547 20.86 -12.81 5.86
C THR A 547 20.53 -11.32 5.76
N HIS A 548 21.42 -10.50 5.18
CA HIS A 548 21.29 -9.04 5.21
C HIS A 548 20.05 -8.54 4.48
N GLY A 549 19.66 -9.16 3.36
CA GLY A 549 18.48 -8.72 2.61
C GLY A 549 17.20 -8.79 3.44
N ALA A 550 16.96 -9.90 4.14
CA ALA A 550 15.79 -10.07 4.99
C ALA A 550 15.82 -9.14 6.21
N ARG A 551 16.99 -9.02 6.87
CA ARG A 551 17.17 -8.13 8.03
C ARG A 551 16.97 -6.66 7.69
N LEU A 552 17.51 -6.22 6.55
CA LEU A 552 17.39 -4.84 6.11
C LEU A 552 15.95 -4.49 5.75
N LEU A 553 15.23 -5.37 5.04
CA LEU A 553 13.82 -5.15 4.70
C LEU A 553 12.93 -4.92 5.92
N SER A 554 13.13 -5.66 7.01
CA SER A 554 12.31 -5.51 8.22
C SER A 554 12.49 -4.16 8.94
N MET A 555 13.54 -3.41 8.62
CA MET A 555 13.82 -2.09 9.21
C MET A 555 13.89 -0.96 8.17
N ALA A 556 13.61 -1.26 6.90
CA ALA A 556 13.74 -0.31 5.82
C ALA A 556 12.62 0.76 5.90
N PRO A 557 12.96 2.06 5.92
CA PRO A 557 11.96 3.13 5.91
C PRO A 557 11.14 3.12 4.62
N GLY A 558 9.86 3.49 4.73
CA GLY A 558 8.94 3.60 3.60
C GLY A 558 8.36 2.27 3.09
N LEU A 559 8.56 1.17 3.82
CA LEU A 559 7.96 -0.16 3.54
C LEU A 559 7.00 -0.63 4.65
N GLN A 560 6.49 0.29 5.49
CA GLN A 560 5.68 -0.06 6.66
C GLN A 560 4.31 -0.67 6.31
N ASP A 561 3.85 -0.51 5.07
CA ASP A 561 2.61 -1.12 4.55
C ASP A 561 2.79 -2.57 4.07
N LEU A 562 4.00 -3.12 4.15
CA LEU A 562 4.36 -4.44 3.66
C LEU A 562 4.88 -5.33 4.80
N GLU A 563 4.16 -6.38 5.15
CA GLU A 563 4.64 -7.37 6.12
C GLU A 563 5.66 -8.30 5.45
N ILE A 564 6.88 -8.30 5.98
CA ILE A 564 7.97 -9.14 5.47
C ILE A 564 7.81 -10.56 6.02
N VAL A 565 7.72 -11.55 5.12
CA VAL A 565 7.64 -12.97 5.46
C VAL A 565 9.02 -13.59 5.22
N PRO A 566 9.85 -13.76 6.27
CA PRO A 566 11.20 -14.26 6.11
C PRO A 566 11.23 -15.74 5.74
N PHE A 567 12.22 -16.10 4.91
CA PHE A 567 12.47 -17.48 4.51
C PHE A 567 12.77 -18.37 5.70
N ARG A 568 12.17 -19.56 5.70
CA ARG A 568 12.73 -20.72 6.38
C ARG A 568 13.49 -21.54 5.35
N VAL A 569 14.74 -21.88 5.63
CA VAL A 569 15.58 -22.67 4.71
C VAL A 569 14.84 -23.95 4.35
N ALA A 570 14.58 -24.18 3.06
CA ALA A 570 13.95 -25.39 2.56
C ALA A 570 14.99 -26.26 1.84
N ALA A 571 15.01 -27.56 2.12
CA ALA A 571 15.90 -28.53 1.51
C ALA A 571 15.16 -29.84 1.25
N TYR A 572 15.72 -30.70 0.40
CA TYR A 572 15.10 -31.99 0.08
C TYR A 572 15.34 -32.96 1.23
N ASP A 573 14.27 -33.37 1.91
CA ASP A 573 14.32 -34.36 2.98
C ASP A 573 14.29 -35.76 2.35
N THR A 574 15.40 -36.47 2.49
CA THR A 574 15.62 -37.81 1.92
C THR A 574 14.79 -38.90 2.60
N LYS A 575 14.34 -38.70 3.84
CA LYS A 575 13.47 -39.63 4.54
C LYS A 575 12.02 -39.49 4.11
N THR A 576 11.54 -38.26 3.99
CA THR A 576 10.16 -37.99 3.58
C THR A 576 9.98 -37.86 2.06
N LYS A 577 11.08 -37.88 1.30
CA LYS A 577 11.15 -37.78 -0.17
C LYS A 577 10.40 -36.55 -0.71
N LYS A 578 10.55 -35.42 -0.03
CA LYS A 578 9.92 -34.15 -0.42
C LYS A 578 10.72 -32.96 0.10
N MET A 579 10.39 -31.77 -0.40
CA MET A 579 10.93 -30.53 0.16
C MET A 579 10.34 -30.28 1.55
N SER A 580 11.19 -29.99 2.52
CA SER A 580 10.80 -29.65 3.90
C SER A 580 11.67 -28.53 4.44
N PHE A 581 11.23 -27.88 5.53
CA PHE A 581 12.04 -26.88 6.22
C PHE A 581 13.21 -27.57 6.91
N PHE A 582 14.42 -27.04 6.70
CA PHE A 582 15.66 -27.57 7.24
C PHE A 582 15.66 -27.55 8.77
N GLU A 583 16.12 -28.64 9.35
CA GLU A 583 16.23 -28.81 10.80
C GLU A 583 17.65 -29.24 11.18
N ALA A 584 18.37 -28.36 11.88
CA ALA A 584 19.78 -28.57 12.23
C ALA A 584 20.03 -29.89 12.98
N LYS A 585 19.08 -30.34 13.81
CA LYS A 585 19.17 -31.60 14.58
C LYS A 585 19.18 -32.86 13.71
N ARG A 586 18.74 -32.77 12.46
CA ARG A 586 18.64 -33.87 11.50
C ARG A 586 19.24 -33.48 10.15
N GLN A 587 20.31 -32.67 10.17
CA GLN A 587 20.94 -32.12 8.96
C GLN A 587 21.35 -33.19 7.93
N GLN A 588 21.71 -34.40 8.38
CA GLN A 588 22.08 -35.53 7.54
C GLN A 588 20.94 -36.06 6.68
N ASP A 589 19.69 -35.77 7.06
CA ASP A 589 18.51 -36.20 6.32
C ASP A 589 18.18 -35.22 5.16
N PHE A 590 18.86 -34.07 5.08
CA PHE A 590 18.59 -33.02 4.10
C PHE A 590 19.67 -32.90 3.02
N VAL A 591 19.24 -32.75 1.77
CA VAL A 591 20.10 -32.50 0.60
C VAL A 591 19.79 -31.13 0.00
N PHE A 592 20.83 -30.33 -0.18
CA PHE A 592 20.78 -29.06 -0.91
C PHE A 592 21.14 -29.30 -2.38
N ILE A 593 20.22 -28.95 -3.28
CA ILE A 593 20.46 -29.04 -4.73
C ILE A 593 20.62 -27.61 -5.25
N SER A 594 21.87 -27.23 -5.54
CA SER A 594 22.19 -25.93 -6.10
C SER A 594 21.77 -25.82 -7.57
N GLY A 595 21.64 -24.59 -8.09
CA GLY A 595 21.40 -24.36 -9.51
C GLY A 595 22.46 -25.00 -10.41
N THR A 596 23.72 -25.04 -9.98
CA THR A 596 24.80 -25.74 -10.70
C THR A 596 24.58 -27.25 -10.73
N LYS A 597 24.16 -27.86 -9.61
CA LYS A 597 23.84 -29.29 -9.58
C LYS A 597 22.63 -29.61 -10.46
N MET A 598 21.59 -28.77 -10.41
CA MET A 598 20.41 -28.87 -11.28
C MET A 598 20.79 -28.81 -12.76
N ARG A 599 21.69 -27.89 -13.14
CA ARG A 599 22.22 -27.79 -14.50
C ARG A 599 22.94 -29.06 -14.95
N ASN A 600 23.81 -29.60 -14.10
CA ASN A 600 24.56 -30.81 -14.43
C ASN A 600 23.64 -32.02 -14.62
N LEU A 601 22.63 -32.19 -13.75
CA LEU A 601 21.61 -33.23 -13.91
C LEU A 601 20.90 -33.11 -15.27
N ALA A 602 20.42 -31.92 -15.62
CA ALA A 602 19.75 -31.67 -16.88
C ALA A 602 20.63 -31.99 -18.10
N LYS A 603 21.90 -31.58 -18.07
CA LYS A 603 22.88 -31.80 -19.14
C LYS A 603 23.20 -33.28 -19.35
N ASN A 604 23.23 -34.07 -18.27
CA ASN A 604 23.52 -35.50 -18.29
C ASN A 604 22.27 -36.37 -18.55
N ASN A 605 21.11 -35.76 -18.81
CA ASN A 605 19.83 -36.47 -18.92
C ASN A 605 19.46 -37.25 -17.63
N GLU A 606 19.87 -36.72 -16.47
CA GLU A 606 19.54 -37.24 -15.15
C GLU A 606 18.39 -36.43 -14.53
N ASN A 607 17.50 -37.08 -13.78
CA ASN A 607 16.42 -36.40 -13.07
C ASN A 607 16.86 -35.99 -11.66
N PRO A 608 16.38 -34.86 -11.12
CA PRO A 608 16.51 -34.58 -9.69
C PRO A 608 15.68 -35.61 -8.90
N PRO A 609 15.90 -35.72 -7.57
CA PRO A 609 15.06 -36.55 -6.72
C PRO A 609 13.57 -36.24 -6.91
N GLU A 610 12.76 -37.29 -6.93
CA GLU A 610 11.30 -37.17 -7.01
C GLU A 610 10.77 -36.18 -5.96
N GLY A 611 9.87 -35.27 -6.33
CA GLY A 611 9.36 -34.25 -5.42
C GLY A 611 10.27 -33.04 -5.21
N PHE A 612 11.41 -32.95 -5.88
CA PHE A 612 12.23 -31.71 -5.91
C PHE A 612 11.61 -30.61 -6.80
N MET A 613 11.06 -30.97 -7.96
CA MET A 613 10.40 -30.07 -8.90
C MET A 613 9.24 -30.83 -9.57
N ALA A 614 8.21 -30.10 -10.00
CA ALA A 614 7.11 -30.66 -10.79
C ALA A 614 7.64 -31.25 -12.11
N SER A 615 7.04 -32.34 -12.59
CA SER A 615 7.65 -33.16 -13.65
C SER A 615 7.67 -32.43 -15.00
N LYS A 616 6.56 -31.82 -15.40
CA LYS A 616 6.50 -31.02 -16.63
C LYS A 616 7.41 -29.79 -16.52
N ALA A 617 7.48 -29.21 -15.33
CA ALA A 617 8.33 -28.07 -15.08
C ALA A 617 9.83 -28.44 -15.19
N TRP A 618 10.22 -29.63 -14.75
CA TRP A 618 11.56 -30.17 -14.93
C TRP A 618 11.89 -30.43 -16.40
N GLU A 619 10.98 -31.05 -17.16
CA GLU A 619 11.18 -31.33 -18.60
C GLU A 619 11.52 -30.06 -19.40
N ILE A 620 10.86 -28.95 -19.10
CA ILE A 620 11.12 -27.65 -19.75
C ILE A 620 12.55 -27.17 -19.49
N VAL A 621 13.00 -27.28 -18.23
CA VAL A 621 14.35 -26.86 -17.82
C VAL A 621 15.41 -27.82 -18.37
N ALA A 622 15.16 -29.12 -18.33
CA ALA A 622 16.03 -30.15 -18.86
C ALA A 622 16.27 -29.94 -20.37
N LYS A 623 15.19 -29.79 -21.14
CA LYS A 623 15.25 -29.52 -22.59
C LYS A 623 16.04 -28.25 -22.92
N TYR A 624 15.87 -27.18 -22.13
CA TYR A 624 16.64 -25.96 -22.31
C TYR A 624 18.15 -26.21 -22.16
N TYR A 625 18.59 -26.87 -21.07
CA TYR A 625 20.01 -27.10 -20.87
C TYR A 625 20.63 -28.13 -21.83
N GLN A 626 19.84 -29.08 -22.32
CA GLN A 626 20.28 -30.05 -23.35
C GLN A 626 20.50 -29.37 -24.71
N THR A 627 19.60 -28.46 -25.10
CA THR A 627 19.70 -27.73 -26.39
C THR A 627 20.70 -26.58 -26.36
N ALA A 628 20.87 -25.91 -25.21
CA ALA A 628 21.90 -24.90 -25.03
C ALA A 628 23.32 -25.47 -25.17
N HIS A 629 23.51 -26.76 -24.83
CA HIS A 629 24.81 -27.42 -24.96
C HIS A 629 25.19 -27.80 -26.39
N THR A 630 24.20 -28.03 -27.27
CA THR A 630 24.47 -28.40 -28.67
C THR A 630 24.85 -27.20 -29.55
N GLN A 631 24.59 -25.97 -29.11
CA GLN A 631 24.99 -24.76 -29.84
C GLN A 631 26.43 -24.30 -29.54
N SER A 632 27.07 -24.78 -28.48
CA SER A 632 28.46 -24.42 -28.16
C SER A 632 29.51 -25.29 -28.87
N ASP A 633 29.13 -26.46 -29.38
CA ASP A 633 30.07 -27.43 -29.97
C ASP A 633 30.07 -27.42 -31.52
N GLY A 634 29.34 -26.48 -32.14
CA GLY A 634 29.16 -26.40 -33.60
C GLY A 634 29.84 -25.21 -34.30
N GLY A 635 30.78 -24.53 -33.63
CA GLY A 635 31.53 -23.40 -34.17
C GLY A 635 33.03 -23.61 -34.06
N GLU A 636 33.57 -24.52 -34.88
CA GLU A 636 34.97 -24.48 -35.33
C GLU A 636 35.05 -23.82 -36.72
#